data_AF-A0A5Y3M7I7-F1
#
_entry.id   AF-A0A5Y3M7I7-F1
#
_cell.length_a   1.000
_cell.length_b   1.000
_cell.length_c   1.000
_cell.angle_alpha   90.00
_cell.angle_beta   90.00
_cell.angle_gamma   90.00
#
_symmetry.space_group_name_H-M   'P 1'
#
loop_
_entity.id
_entity.type
_entity.pdbx_description
1 polymer ?
#
loop_
_entity_poly.entity_id
_entity_poly.type
_entity_poly.pdbx_seq_one_letter_code
_entity_poly.pdbx_strand_id
1 'polypeptide(L)' 'MSDLLTESLALQRIQLIARVVSMDVCSGDDKELALVWINELTTQLIDKLDNYDDEERRRAPVSYQ' A
#
# COMPACT_ATOMS: atom_id res chain seq x y z
N MET A 1 4.07 16.82 -7.62
CA MET A 1 4.36 15.41 -8.00
C MET A 1 5.38 14.85 -7.02
N SER A 2 4.89 14.24 -5.94
CA SER A 2 5.71 13.41 -5.06
C SER A 2 6.23 12.21 -5.84
N ASP A 3 7.48 11.83 -5.59
CA ASP A 3 8.02 10.58 -6.13
C ASP A 3 7.45 9.42 -5.29
N LEU A 4 6.55 8.63 -5.89
CA LEU A 4 5.84 7.51 -5.26
C LEU A 4 6.64 6.19 -5.34
N LEU A 5 7.97 6.27 -5.44
CA LEU A 5 8.84 5.11 -5.58
C LEU A 5 8.64 4.12 -4.42
N THR A 6 8.53 4.61 -3.19
CA THR A 6 8.42 3.76 -2.00
C THR A 6 7.06 3.05 -1.90
N GLU A 7 6.01 3.74 -2.33
CA GLU A 7 4.62 3.28 -2.40
C GLU A 7 4.50 2.22 -3.49
N SER A 8 5.13 2.47 -4.63
CA SER A 8 5.19 1.52 -5.75
C SER A 8 5.91 0.23 -5.33
N LEU A 9 7.01 0.34 -4.59
CA LEU A 9 7.72 -0.81 -4.05
C LEU A 9 6.89 -1.57 -3.01
N ALA A 10 6.19 -0.86 -2.12
CA ALA A 10 5.29 -1.46 -1.14
C ALA A 10 4.16 -2.24 -1.82
N LEU A 11 3.54 -1.66 -2.87
CA LEU A 11 2.51 -2.32 -3.66
C LEU A 11 3.03 -3.57 -4.36
N GLN A 12 4.23 -3.51 -4.96
CA GLN A 12 4.86 -4.69 -5.58
C GLN A 12 5.09 -5.81 -4.57
N ARG A 13 5.49 -5.49 -3.33
CA ARG A 13 5.64 -6.48 -2.25
C ARG A 13 4.31 -7.15 -1.90
N ILE A 14 3.23 -6.36 -1.77
CA ILE A 14 1.88 -6.90 -1.50
C ILE A 14 1.45 -7.84 -2.63
N GLN A 15 1.65 -7.44 -3.88
CA GLN A 15 1.34 -8.26 -5.06
C GLN A 15 2.15 -9.56 -5.09
N LEU A 16 3.42 -9.53 -4.69
CA LEU A 16 4.25 -10.72 -4.60
C LEU A 16 3.69 -11.70 -3.56
N ILE A 17 3.35 -11.22 -2.36
CA ILE A 17 2.77 -12.06 -1.30
C ILE A 17 1.45 -12.66 -1.79
N ALA A 18 0.56 -11.86 -2.38
CA ALA A 18 -0.71 -12.34 -2.93
C ALA A 18 -0.53 -13.45 -3.99
N ARG A 19 0.48 -13.30 -4.87
CA ARG A 19 0.81 -14.33 -5.86
C ARG A 19 1.31 -15.61 -5.20
N VAL A 20 2.20 -15.51 -4.21
CA VAL A 20 2.71 -16.68 -3.49
C VAL A 20 1.59 -17.42 -2.76
N VAL A 21 0.66 -16.71 -2.12
CA VAL A 21 -0.52 -17.29 -1.46
C VAL A 21 -1.46 -17.98 -2.45
N SER A 22 -1.61 -17.42 -3.64
CA SER A 22 -2.42 -18.00 -4.71
C SER A 22 -1.80 -19.25 -5.34
N MET A 23 -0.48 -19.41 -5.22
CA MET A 23 0.20 -20.65 -5.58
C MET A 23 -0.11 -21.67 -4.48
N ASP A 24 -0.40 -22.92 -4.84
CA ASP A 24 -0.74 -23.97 -3.88
C ASP A 24 0.48 -24.49 -3.07
N VAL A 25 1.39 -23.59 -2.75
CA VAL A 25 2.66 -23.83 -2.03
C VAL A 25 2.56 -23.46 -0.56
N CYS A 26 1.51 -22.70 -0.17
CA CYS A 26 1.25 -22.32 1.22
C CYS A 26 0.28 -23.29 1.89
N SER A 27 0.55 -23.67 3.15
CA SER A 27 -0.40 -24.42 3.97
C SER A 27 -1.59 -23.54 4.40
N GLY A 28 -2.64 -24.13 4.98
CA GLY A 28 -3.85 -23.38 5.40
C GLY A 28 -3.54 -22.21 6.33
N ASP A 29 -2.76 -22.47 7.39
CA ASP A 29 -2.37 -21.46 8.38
C ASP A 29 -1.46 -20.38 7.77
N ASP A 30 -0.55 -20.77 6.86
CA ASP A 30 0.30 -19.83 6.14
C ASP A 30 -0.51 -18.92 5.21
N LYS A 31 -1.55 -19.46 4.55
CA LYS A 31 -2.46 -18.68 3.70
C LYS A 31 -3.22 -17.66 4.55
N GLU A 32 -3.72 -18.05 5.72
CA GLU A 32 -4.42 -17.13 6.64
C GLU A 32 -3.49 -16.02 7.14
N LEU A 33 -2.30 -16.37 7.61
CA LEU A 33 -1.30 -15.38 8.06
C LEU A 33 -0.92 -14.40 6.94
N ALA A 34 -0.72 -14.90 5.74
CA ALA A 34 -0.38 -14.06 4.60
C ALA A 34 -1.53 -13.13 4.18
N LEU A 35 -2.79 -13.55 4.32
CA LEU A 35 -3.94 -12.67 4.12
C LEU A 35 -4.00 -11.54 5.17
N VAL A 36 -3.67 -11.83 6.43
CA VAL A 36 -3.55 -10.82 7.49
C VAL A 36 -2.47 -9.79 7.11
N TRP A 37 -1.28 -10.25 6.71
CA TRP A 37 -0.21 -9.34 6.28
C TRP A 37 -0.58 -8.52 5.05
N ILE A 38 -1.25 -9.10 4.06
CA ILE A 38 -1.73 -8.36 2.89
C ILE A 38 -2.66 -7.23 3.34
N ASN A 39 -3.58 -7.49 4.26
CA ASN A 39 -4.49 -6.49 4.79
C ASN A 39 -3.70 -5.36 5.51
N GLU A 40 -2.87 -5.72 6.49
CA GLU A 40 -2.08 -4.74 7.26
C GLU A 40 -1.19 -3.87 6.37
N LEU A 41 -0.50 -4.47 5.41
CA LEU A 41 0.37 -3.77 4.48
C LEU A 41 -0.42 -2.85 3.53
N THR A 42 -1.61 -3.28 3.12
CA THR A 42 -2.49 -2.47 2.26
C THR A 42 -3.03 -1.26 3.04
N THR A 43 -3.47 -1.45 4.28
CA THR A 43 -3.90 -0.35 5.16
C THR A 43 -2.79 0.68 5.36
N GLN A 44 -1.58 0.23 5.70
CA GLN A 44 -0.43 1.13 5.86
C GLN A 44 -0.10 1.92 4.58
N LEU A 45 -0.25 1.29 3.41
CA LEU A 45 -0.02 1.95 2.14
C LEU A 45 -1.10 3.01 1.84
N ILE A 46 -2.36 2.70 2.13
CA ILE A 46 -3.48 3.65 1.99
C ILE A 46 -3.26 4.86 2.90
N ASP A 47 -2.98 4.64 4.18
CA ASP A 47 -2.73 5.72 5.14
C ASP A 47 -1.59 6.63 4.67
N LYS A 48 -0.54 6.06 4.08
CA LYS A 48 0.57 6.83 3.54
C LYS A 48 0.15 7.68 2.33
N LEU A 49 -0.63 7.12 1.41
CA LEU A 49 -1.15 7.83 0.24
C LEU A 49 -2.11 8.95 0.63
N ASP A 50 -2.99 8.72 1.61
CA ASP A 50 -3.88 9.75 2.13
C ASP A 50 -3.10 10.93 2.73
N ASN A 51 -2.03 10.64 3.48
CA ASN A 51 -1.14 11.68 4.00
C ASN A 51 -0.46 12.49 2.88
N TYR A 52 -0.07 11.85 1.77
CA TYR A 52 0.47 12.56 0.61
C TYR A 52 -0.56 13.50 -0.02
N ASP A 53 -1.79 13.02 -0.20
CA ASP A 53 -2.88 13.83 -0.76
C ASP A 53 -3.16 15.05 0.13
N ASP A 54 -3.15 14.89 1.45
CA ASP A 54 -3.34 15.98 2.40
C ASP A 54 -2.15 16.96 2.42
N GLU A 55 -0.92 16.48 2.24
CA GLU A 55 0.25 17.34 2.05
C GLU A 55 0.18 18.14 0.76
N GLU A 56 -0.20 17.51 -0.35
CA GLU A 56 -0.31 18.18 -1.66
C GLU A 56 -1.42 19.23 -1.62
N ARG A 57 -2.57 18.94 -0.99
CA ARG A 57 -3.64 19.91 -0.74
C ARG A 57 -3.16 21.11 0.07
N ARG A 58 -2.36 20.89 1.13
CA ARG A 58 -1.78 21.98 1.94
C ARG A 58 -0.77 22.83 1.16
N ARG A 59 -0.10 22.26 0.16
CA ARG A 59 0.86 22.97 -0.70
C ARG A 59 0.21 23.72 -1.86
N ALA A 60 -1.05 23.42 -2.20
CA ALA A 60 -1.77 24.14 -3.24
C ALA A 60 -1.93 25.63 -2.83
N PRO A 61 -1.54 26.59 -3.68
CA PRO A 61 -1.63 28.00 -3.33
C PRO A 61 -3.09 28.40 -3.13
N VAL A 62 -3.38 29.08 -2.02
CA VAL A 62 -4.68 29.73 -1.80
C VAL A 62 -4.91 30.71 -2.94
N SER A 63 -5.94 30.47 -3.76
CA SER A 63 -6.35 31.45 -4.77
C SER A 63 -6.86 32.69 -4.03
N TYR A 64 -6.08 33.77 -4.07
CA TYR A 64 -6.59 35.08 -3.67
C TYR A 64 -7.63 35.51 -4.70
N GLN A 65 -8.91 35.45 -4.33
CA GLN A 65 -9.98 36.20 -5.00
C GLN A 65 -10.06 37.59 -4.41
#